data_AF-F9CXS7-F1
#
_entry.id   AF-F9CXS7-F1
#
_cell.length_a   1.000
_cell.length_b   1.000
_cell.length_c   1.000
_cell.angle_alpha   90.00
_cell.angle_beta   90.00
_cell.angle_gamma   90.00
#
_symmetry.space_group_name_H-M   'P 1'
#
loop_
_entity.id
_entity.type
_entity.pdbx_description
1 polymer ?
#
loop_
_entity_poly.entity_id
_entity_poly.type
_entity_poly.pdbx_seq_one_letter_code
_entity_poly.pdbx_strand_id
1 'polypeptide(L)'
;MKNTHVIGIVIIVILIIIAIFGAILYYSYTQIHVSLRDASYHSIEWSSFSWSTLLNLGLNVIAGNWLSAAFDLINGINLDLTFGLYNGGLLPVYIPDLSYDLLINNVRVGKGYSQVDTTIYPGQTKEISALQNFKKSSLYPVIGSIVSNGGVINLKVSGTAHFKLLVFDIPIQFESTKSISIKDEIKKKLESEIQRLKPQPQKEIASTISSSIKSFIDTLDGDVKNLDLRLSGSKIVDSTYRVPPGTYNWVSFTMQCTGTVQGGFLANAALGDDIIVYLLDENQFKGFENGEAVSTYYNSGKVESGTFSANLKSGKYYVVMSNSYSIFSTKTVQLQVAGSCR
;
A
#
# COMPACT_ATOMS: atom_id res chain seq x y z
N MET A 1 -32.87 -70.50 31.71
CA MET A 1 -33.44 -69.43 30.86
C MET A 1 -33.60 -68.05 31.54
N LYS A 2 -33.36 -67.86 32.85
CA LYS A 2 -33.45 -66.51 33.47
C LYS A 2 -32.27 -65.57 33.15
N ASN A 3 -31.08 -66.10 32.84
CA ASN A 3 -29.88 -65.27 32.65
C ASN A 3 -29.80 -64.57 31.28
N THR A 4 -30.48 -65.07 30.25
CA THR A 4 -30.46 -64.48 28.90
C THR A 4 -31.19 -63.13 28.84
N HIS A 5 -32.24 -62.92 29.62
CA HIS A 5 -32.94 -61.64 29.71
C HIS A 5 -32.12 -60.55 30.42
N VAL A 6 -31.37 -60.93 31.47
CA VAL A 6 -30.50 -59.99 32.19
C VAL A 6 -29.36 -59.50 31.30
N ILE A 7 -28.73 -60.40 30.54
CA ILE A 7 -27.66 -60.04 29.59
C ILE A 7 -28.19 -59.10 28.49
N GLY A 8 -29.39 -59.38 27.96
CA GLY A 8 -30.02 -58.51 26.95
C GLY A 8 -30.27 -57.08 27.45
N ILE A 9 -30.78 -56.92 28.67
CA ILE A 9 -31.01 -55.60 29.29
C ILE A 9 -29.68 -54.86 29.50
N VAL A 10 -28.65 -55.55 29.98
CA VAL A 10 -27.32 -54.96 30.18
C VAL A 10 -26.74 -54.44 28.86
N ILE A 11 -26.83 -55.22 27.78
CA ILE A 11 -26.35 -54.80 26.45
C ILE A 11 -27.09 -53.55 25.97
N ILE A 12 -28.43 -53.51 26.11
CA ILE A 12 -29.24 -52.36 25.70
C ILE A 12 -28.83 -51.10 26.48
N VAL A 13 -28.66 -51.20 27.81
CA VAL A 13 -28.24 -50.07 28.64
C VAL A 13 -26.87 -49.54 28.21
N ILE A 14 -25.91 -50.43 27.94
CA ILE A 14 -24.58 -50.05 27.45
C ILE A 14 -24.68 -49.31 26.11
N LEU A 15 -25.48 -49.80 25.16
CA LEU A 15 -25.67 -49.15 23.86
C LEU A 15 -26.30 -47.75 24.00
N ILE A 16 -27.27 -47.59 24.91
CA ILE A 16 -27.88 -46.28 25.20
C ILE A 16 -26.84 -45.32 25.78
N ILE A 17 -26.01 -45.77 26.73
CA ILE A 17 -24.93 -44.95 27.30
C ILE A 17 -23.94 -44.51 26.22
N ILE A 18 -23.53 -45.44 25.34
CA ILE A 18 -22.63 -45.13 24.21
C ILE A 18 -23.29 -44.12 23.27
N ALA A 19 -24.57 -44.27 22.95
CA ALA A 19 -25.29 -43.34 22.09
C ALA A 19 -25.41 -41.94 22.70
N ILE A 20 -25.75 -41.83 23.99
CA ILE A 20 -25.83 -40.56 24.71
C ILE A 20 -24.45 -39.91 24.77
N PHE A 21 -23.41 -40.66 25.13
CA PHE A 21 -22.05 -40.14 25.19
C PHE A 21 -21.54 -39.69 23.82
N GLY A 22 -21.81 -40.49 22.78
CA GLY A 22 -21.53 -40.14 21.39
C GLY A 22 -22.24 -38.86 20.95
N ALA A 23 -23.51 -38.68 21.34
CA ALA A 23 -24.27 -37.47 21.06
C ALA A 23 -23.70 -36.24 21.79
N ILE A 24 -23.27 -36.38 23.06
CA ILE A 24 -22.64 -35.30 23.83
C ILE A 24 -21.28 -34.91 23.22
N LEU A 25 -20.48 -35.89 22.82
CA LEU A 25 -19.19 -35.65 22.15
C LEU A 25 -19.41 -34.93 20.82
N TYR A 26 -20.32 -35.43 19.99
CA TYR A 26 -20.67 -34.83 18.71
C TYR A 26 -21.22 -33.40 18.89
N TYR A 27 -22.13 -33.20 19.84
CA TYR A 27 -22.65 -31.87 20.16
C TYR A 27 -21.52 -30.93 20.58
N SER A 28 -20.72 -31.32 21.58
CA SER A 28 -19.64 -30.48 22.10
C SER A 28 -18.64 -30.09 21.01
N TYR A 29 -18.36 -31.00 20.07
CA TYR A 29 -17.52 -30.74 18.91
C TYR A 29 -18.08 -29.64 17.99
N THR A 30 -19.36 -29.70 17.64
CA THR A 30 -19.99 -28.72 16.72
C THR A 30 -20.08 -27.31 17.28
N GLN A 31 -19.89 -27.13 18.60
CA GLN A 31 -19.99 -25.85 19.29
C GLN A 31 -18.63 -25.17 19.51
N ILE A 32 -17.56 -25.72 18.93
CA ILE A 32 -16.22 -25.12 19.01
C ILE A 32 -16.03 -24.19 17.82
N HIS A 33 -15.68 -22.94 18.11
CA HIS A 33 -15.49 -21.92 17.08
C HIS A 33 -14.11 -21.28 17.21
N VAL A 34 -13.41 -21.22 16.08
CA VAL A 34 -12.15 -20.50 15.93
C VAL A 34 -12.38 -19.34 14.97
N SER A 35 -12.02 -18.14 15.38
CA SER A 35 -12.22 -16.93 14.58
C SER A 35 -11.05 -15.96 14.75
N LEU A 36 -10.74 -15.19 13.71
CA LEU A 36 -9.81 -14.07 13.81
C LEU A 36 -10.59 -12.90 14.42
N ARG A 37 -10.35 -12.63 15.71
CA ARG A 37 -11.01 -11.54 16.44
C ARG A 37 -10.48 -10.19 15.99
N ASP A 38 -9.15 -10.09 15.91
CA ASP A 38 -8.46 -8.87 15.55
C ASP A 38 -7.22 -9.15 14.69
N ALA A 39 -6.84 -8.16 13.87
CA ALA A 39 -5.61 -8.14 13.12
C ALA A 39 -5.11 -6.70 13.08
N SER A 40 -3.91 -6.45 13.59
CA SER A 40 -3.34 -5.10 13.67
C SER A 40 -1.86 -5.11 13.32
N TYR A 41 -1.33 -3.94 12.95
CA TYR A 41 0.09 -3.80 12.67
C TYR A 41 0.87 -3.79 13.98
N HIS A 42 1.77 -4.75 14.15
CA HIS A 42 2.78 -4.70 15.20
C HIS A 42 3.87 -3.69 14.82
N SER A 43 4.40 -3.84 13.59
CA SER A 43 5.37 -2.92 13.01
C SER A 43 5.41 -3.06 11.49
N ILE A 44 5.94 -2.04 10.83
CA ILE A 44 6.29 -2.08 9.41
C ILE A 44 7.80 -1.88 9.31
N GLU A 45 8.47 -2.78 8.61
CA GLU A 45 9.89 -2.70 8.36
C GLU A 45 10.12 -1.78 7.16
N TRP A 46 10.56 -0.56 7.44
CA TRP A 46 10.80 0.44 6.41
C TRP A 46 12.24 0.37 5.87
N SER A 47 12.39 0.65 4.59
CA SER A 47 13.65 1.03 3.98
C SER A 47 14.13 2.39 4.51
N SER A 48 15.41 2.70 4.29
CA SER A 48 15.97 3.98 4.72
C SER A 48 15.34 5.15 3.96
N PHE A 49 14.78 6.10 4.70
CA PHE A 49 14.29 7.35 4.14
C PHE A 49 15.43 8.34 3.92
N SER A 50 15.59 8.77 2.66
CA SER A 50 16.44 9.89 2.27
C SER A 50 15.58 10.98 1.60
N TRP A 51 16.15 12.17 1.42
CA TRP A 51 15.47 13.24 0.69
C TRP A 51 15.14 12.87 -0.75
N SER A 52 15.99 12.12 -1.44
CA SER A 52 15.71 11.65 -2.80
C SER A 52 14.56 10.64 -2.82
N THR A 53 14.50 9.74 -1.83
CA THR A 53 13.40 8.78 -1.69
C THR A 53 12.07 9.49 -1.45
N LEU A 54 12.04 10.48 -0.55
CA LEU A 54 10.84 11.27 -0.27
C LEU A 54 10.39 12.12 -1.47
N LEU A 55 11.34 12.72 -2.19
CA LEU A 55 11.04 13.45 -3.42
C LEU A 55 10.45 12.51 -4.47
N ASN A 56 11.06 11.34 -4.71
CA ASN A 56 10.55 10.35 -5.65
C ASN A 56 9.15 9.88 -5.28
N LEU A 57 8.85 9.69 -3.99
CA LEU A 57 7.49 9.39 -3.55
C LEU A 57 6.54 10.53 -3.87
N GLY A 58 6.87 11.76 -3.48
CA GLY A 58 6.05 12.93 -3.76
C GLY A 58 5.75 13.08 -5.26
N LEU A 59 6.73 12.80 -6.13
CA LEU A 59 6.53 12.79 -7.58
C LEU A 59 5.58 11.67 -8.04
N ASN A 60 5.77 10.44 -7.54
CA ASN A 60 4.88 9.31 -7.84
C ASN A 60 3.44 9.54 -7.38
N VAL A 61 3.23 10.39 -6.38
CA VAL A 61 1.90 10.79 -5.91
C VAL A 61 1.19 11.69 -6.88
N ILE A 62 1.89 12.71 -7.30
CA ILE A 62 1.42 13.61 -8.32
C ILE A 62 0.97 12.73 -9.51
N ALA A 63 1.79 11.72 -9.83
CA ALA A 63 1.49 10.71 -10.83
C ALA A 63 0.49 9.59 -10.44
N GLY A 64 -0.40 9.77 -9.46
CA GLY A 64 -1.44 8.77 -9.11
C GLY A 64 -0.96 7.39 -8.61
N ASN A 65 0.35 7.12 -8.63
CA ASN A 65 0.99 5.83 -8.40
C ASN A 65 1.65 5.74 -7.01
N TRP A 66 1.27 6.64 -6.09
CA TRP A 66 1.93 6.77 -4.79
C TRP A 66 1.93 5.51 -3.95
N LEU A 67 0.82 4.77 -3.95
CA LEU A 67 0.68 3.64 -3.04
C LEU A 67 1.64 2.53 -3.44
N SER A 68 1.81 2.32 -4.76
CA SER A 68 2.82 1.41 -5.29
C SER A 68 4.23 1.86 -4.89
N ALA A 69 4.55 3.14 -5.08
CA ALA A 69 5.85 3.70 -4.70
C ALA A 69 6.09 3.65 -3.18
N ALA A 70 5.05 3.80 -2.36
CA ALA A 70 5.14 3.67 -0.91
C ALA A 70 5.39 2.21 -0.49
N PHE A 71 4.78 1.24 -1.17
CA PHE A 71 5.09 -0.18 -0.98
C PHE A 71 6.56 -0.51 -1.30
N ASP A 72 7.18 0.23 -2.22
CA ASP A 72 8.59 0.04 -2.49
C ASP A 72 9.50 0.36 -1.31
N LEU A 73 9.03 1.20 -0.39
CA LEU A 73 9.72 1.52 0.84
C LEU A 73 9.53 0.48 1.93
N ILE A 74 8.62 -0.46 1.76
CA ILE A 74 8.27 -1.44 2.79
C ILE A 74 9.08 -2.72 2.51
N ASN A 75 10.01 -3.04 3.41
CA ASN A 75 10.79 -4.27 3.38
C ASN A 75 10.04 -5.46 3.97
N GLY A 76 9.07 -5.20 4.85
CA GLY A 76 8.23 -6.21 5.45
C GLY A 76 7.14 -5.62 6.35
N ILE A 77 6.16 -6.45 6.69
CA ILE A 77 5.04 -6.10 7.55
C ILE A 77 4.94 -7.15 8.66
N ASN A 78 4.88 -6.72 9.91
CA ASN A 78 4.64 -7.56 11.07
C ASN A 78 3.21 -7.30 11.56
N LEU A 79 2.38 -8.35 11.57
CA LEU A 79 1.00 -8.30 12.06
C LEU A 79 0.86 -9.06 13.37
N ASP A 80 0.14 -8.45 14.32
CA ASP A 80 -0.40 -9.14 15.48
C ASP A 80 -1.79 -9.68 15.11
N LEU A 81 -1.93 -11.01 15.12
CA LEU A 81 -3.19 -11.70 14.86
C LEU A 81 -3.76 -12.22 16.18
N THR A 82 -4.98 -11.81 16.53
CA THR A 82 -5.65 -12.29 17.74
C THR A 82 -6.77 -13.24 17.36
N PHE A 83 -6.61 -14.51 17.70
CA PHE A 83 -7.60 -15.56 17.50
C PHE A 83 -8.48 -15.70 18.73
N GLY A 84 -9.80 -15.67 18.54
CA GLY A 84 -10.77 -16.02 19.56
C GLY A 84 -11.18 -17.47 19.41
N LEU A 85 -10.96 -18.23 20.48
CA LEU A 85 -11.34 -19.62 20.59
C LEU A 85 -12.49 -19.74 21.59
N TYR A 86 -13.66 -20.14 21.11
CA TYR A 86 -14.86 -20.27 21.93
C TYR A 86 -15.30 -21.74 22.01
N ASN A 87 -15.57 -22.20 23.23
CA ASN A 87 -16.11 -23.54 23.48
C ASN A 87 -17.56 -23.41 23.98
N GLY A 88 -18.53 -23.54 23.07
CA GLY A 88 -19.95 -23.64 23.43
C GLY A 88 -20.39 -25.06 23.81
N GLY A 89 -19.47 -26.03 23.82
CA GLY A 89 -19.73 -27.43 24.13
C GLY A 89 -19.85 -27.69 25.63
N LEU A 90 -20.13 -28.95 25.99
CA LEU A 90 -20.32 -29.37 27.39
C LEU A 90 -19.05 -29.91 28.04
N LEU A 91 -17.99 -30.13 27.27
CA LEU A 91 -16.74 -30.73 27.72
C LEU A 91 -15.57 -29.77 27.53
N PRO A 92 -14.56 -29.79 28.42
CA PRO A 92 -13.33 -29.04 28.22
C PRO A 92 -12.55 -29.61 27.04
N VAL A 93 -11.89 -28.75 26.28
CA VAL A 93 -11.13 -29.16 25.09
C VAL A 93 -9.73 -28.57 25.13
N TYR A 94 -8.74 -29.41 24.89
CA TYR A 94 -7.33 -29.01 24.85
C TYR A 94 -6.90 -28.71 23.41
N ILE A 95 -6.07 -27.68 23.23
CA ILE A 95 -5.64 -27.18 21.93
C ILE A 95 -4.12 -27.10 21.97
N PRO A 96 -3.40 -28.09 21.43
CA PRO A 96 -1.95 -28.04 21.33
C PRO A 96 -1.48 -26.89 20.44
N ASP A 97 -2.10 -26.75 19.27
CA ASP A 97 -1.60 -25.85 18.24
C ASP A 97 -2.67 -25.36 17.27
N LEU A 98 -2.30 -24.29 16.56
CA LEU A 98 -3.09 -23.65 15.53
C LEU A 98 -2.22 -23.45 14.28
N SER A 99 -2.57 -24.13 13.19
CA SER A 99 -1.90 -23.99 11.89
C SER A 99 -2.83 -23.31 10.88
N TYR A 100 -2.32 -22.31 10.15
CA TYR A 100 -3.14 -21.53 9.24
C TYR A 100 -2.37 -21.00 8.03
N ASP A 101 -3.10 -20.83 6.94
CA ASP A 101 -2.69 -20.12 5.73
C ASP A 101 -3.19 -18.68 5.77
N LEU A 102 -2.36 -17.78 5.24
CA LEU A 102 -2.61 -16.36 5.17
C LEU A 102 -2.78 -15.95 3.72
N LEU A 103 -3.91 -15.32 3.44
CA LEU A 103 -4.24 -14.79 2.13
C LEU A 103 -4.51 -13.30 2.25
N ILE A 104 -3.95 -12.51 1.34
CA ILE A 104 -4.29 -11.10 1.18
C ILE A 104 -5.03 -10.96 -0.13
N ASN A 105 -6.25 -10.44 -0.09
CA ASN A 105 -7.11 -10.30 -1.27
C ASN A 105 -7.21 -11.61 -2.07
N ASN A 106 -7.38 -12.75 -1.38
CA ASN A 106 -7.43 -14.12 -1.91
C ASN A 106 -6.14 -14.68 -2.52
N VAL A 107 -5.01 -13.99 -2.41
CA VAL A 107 -3.70 -14.50 -2.84
C VAL A 107 -2.92 -14.95 -1.62
N ARG A 108 -2.41 -16.17 -1.64
CA ARG A 108 -1.63 -16.73 -0.52
C ARG A 108 -0.30 -15.97 -0.38
N VAL A 109 -0.05 -15.45 0.82
CA VAL A 109 1.15 -14.67 1.15
C VAL A 109 2.03 -15.34 2.21
N GLY A 110 1.53 -16.36 2.90
CA GLY A 110 2.31 -17.09 3.90
C GLY A 110 1.53 -18.17 4.62
N LYS A 111 2.20 -18.79 5.59
CA LYS A 111 1.61 -19.68 6.59
C LYS A 111 2.04 -19.22 7.97
N GLY A 112 1.20 -19.47 8.96
CA GLY A 112 1.50 -19.22 10.36
C GLY A 112 1.22 -20.45 11.20
N TYR A 113 1.85 -20.45 12.38
CA TYR A 113 1.73 -21.51 13.37
C TYR A 113 1.82 -20.87 14.76
N SER A 114 0.93 -21.27 15.66
CA SER A 114 0.96 -20.83 17.06
C SER A 114 0.89 -22.04 17.98
N GLN A 115 1.84 -22.12 18.93
CA GLN A 115 1.80 -23.08 20.02
C GLN A 115 0.86 -22.53 21.08
N VAL A 116 -0.31 -23.14 21.16
CA VAL A 116 -1.40 -22.67 22.01
C VAL A 116 -1.28 -23.24 23.41
N ASP A 117 -1.05 -24.56 23.49
CA ASP A 117 -0.95 -25.35 24.72
C ASP A 117 -1.98 -24.93 25.79
N THR A 118 -3.26 -24.92 25.42
CA THR A 118 -4.31 -24.40 26.30
C THR A 118 -5.58 -25.25 26.31
N THR A 119 -6.23 -25.30 27.48
CA THR A 119 -7.56 -25.93 27.64
C THR A 119 -8.64 -24.85 27.70
N ILE A 120 -9.72 -25.02 26.94
CA ILE A 120 -10.89 -24.13 26.96
C ILE A 120 -12.06 -24.85 27.61
N TYR A 121 -12.58 -24.29 28.69
CA TYR A 121 -13.71 -24.86 29.41
C TYR A 121 -15.05 -24.48 28.75
N PRO A 122 -16.13 -25.24 29.01
CA PRO A 122 -17.48 -24.90 28.56
C PRO A 122 -17.88 -23.46 28.84
N GLY A 123 -18.41 -22.77 27.83
CA GLY A 123 -18.83 -21.36 27.89
C GLY A 123 -17.68 -20.34 27.86
N GLN A 124 -16.41 -20.79 27.86
CA GLN A 124 -15.26 -19.90 27.88
C GLN A 124 -14.87 -19.45 26.46
N THR A 125 -14.45 -18.19 26.34
CA THR A 125 -13.65 -17.70 25.22
C THR A 125 -12.22 -17.48 25.69
N LYS A 126 -11.24 -17.96 24.94
CA LYS A 126 -9.82 -17.62 25.12
C LYS A 126 -9.30 -16.90 23.89
N GLU A 127 -8.42 -15.94 24.11
CA GLU A 127 -7.73 -15.22 23.04
C GLU A 127 -6.28 -15.65 22.96
N ILE A 128 -5.77 -15.76 21.74
CA ILE A 128 -4.40 -16.16 21.46
C ILE A 128 -3.85 -15.22 20.41
N SER A 129 -2.68 -14.65 20.70
CA SER A 129 -1.98 -13.81 19.76
C SER A 129 -0.92 -14.61 18.99
N ALA A 130 -0.78 -14.31 17.71
CA ALA A 130 0.28 -14.84 16.86
C ALA A 130 0.91 -13.69 16.08
N LEU A 131 2.24 -13.57 16.15
CA LEU A 131 2.99 -12.58 15.40
C LEU A 131 3.35 -13.16 14.03
N GLN A 132 2.98 -12.44 12.97
CA GLN A 132 3.24 -12.85 11.60
C GLN A 132 4.11 -11.83 10.87
N ASN A 133 5.27 -12.28 10.39
CA ASN A 133 6.13 -11.49 9.50
C ASN A 133 5.82 -11.82 8.03
N PHE A 134 5.61 -10.79 7.23
CA PHE A 134 5.52 -10.84 5.77
C PHE A 134 6.69 -10.08 5.17
N LYS A 135 7.58 -10.78 4.47
CA LYS A 135 8.67 -10.14 3.71
C LYS A 135 8.12 -9.46 2.46
N LYS A 136 8.80 -8.41 1.98
CA LYS A 136 8.47 -7.70 0.73
C LYS A 136 8.22 -8.67 -0.44
N SER A 137 9.05 -9.70 -0.56
CA SER A 137 8.92 -10.73 -1.61
C SER A 137 7.58 -11.46 -1.59
N SER A 138 7.02 -11.71 -0.41
CA SER A 138 5.70 -12.36 -0.24
C SER A 138 4.54 -11.42 -0.54
N LEU A 139 4.76 -10.11 -0.38
CA LEU A 139 3.75 -9.08 -0.65
C LEU A 139 3.69 -8.70 -2.13
N TYR A 140 4.78 -8.88 -2.89
CA TYR A 140 4.87 -8.47 -4.29
C TYR A 140 3.68 -8.91 -5.17
N PRO A 141 3.20 -10.17 -5.10
CA PRO A 141 2.04 -10.61 -5.90
C PRO A 141 0.73 -9.89 -5.55
N VAL A 142 0.63 -9.28 -4.37
CA VAL A 142 -0.60 -8.65 -3.85
C VAL A 142 -0.57 -7.13 -3.88
N ILE A 143 0.58 -6.49 -4.08
CA ILE A 143 0.71 -5.01 -4.08
C ILE A 143 -0.33 -4.40 -5.03
N GLY A 144 -0.45 -4.89 -6.27
CA GLY A 144 -1.42 -4.37 -7.24
C GLY A 144 -2.87 -4.39 -6.72
N SER A 145 -3.27 -5.48 -6.05
CA SER A 145 -4.61 -5.60 -5.47
C SER A 145 -4.84 -4.69 -4.25
N ILE A 146 -3.80 -4.45 -3.45
CA ILE A 146 -3.89 -3.53 -2.31
C ILE A 146 -3.98 -2.10 -2.83
N VAL A 147 -3.21 -1.77 -3.88
CA VAL A 147 -3.25 -0.47 -4.55
C VAL A 147 -4.64 -0.21 -5.14
N SER A 148 -5.21 -1.17 -5.88
CA SER A 148 -6.55 -1.03 -6.46
C SER A 148 -7.65 -0.92 -5.41
N ASN A 149 -7.44 -1.50 -4.23
CA ASN A 149 -8.34 -1.41 -3.08
C ASN A 149 -8.05 -0.21 -2.17
N GLY A 150 -7.34 0.81 -2.67
CA GLY A 150 -7.10 2.07 -1.94
C GLY A 150 -6.23 1.92 -0.69
N GLY A 151 -5.40 0.88 -0.60
CA GLY A 151 -4.57 0.58 0.56
C GLY A 151 -5.20 -0.35 1.57
N VAL A 152 -6.38 -0.90 1.28
CA VAL A 152 -7.04 -1.89 2.15
C VAL A 152 -6.50 -3.29 1.86
N ILE A 153 -6.03 -3.93 2.92
CA ILE A 153 -5.60 -5.33 2.95
C ILE A 153 -6.76 -6.15 3.51
N ASN A 154 -7.38 -7.00 2.70
CA ASN A 154 -8.32 -8.01 3.18
C ASN A 154 -7.53 -9.26 3.55
N LEU A 155 -7.18 -9.36 4.82
CA LEU A 155 -6.48 -10.50 5.38
C LEU A 155 -7.48 -11.63 5.67
N LYS A 156 -7.41 -12.69 4.87
CA LYS A 156 -8.13 -13.93 5.10
C LYS A 156 -7.19 -14.95 5.72
N VAL A 157 -7.63 -15.53 6.84
CA VAL A 157 -6.96 -16.63 7.52
C VAL A 157 -7.81 -17.88 7.37
N SER A 158 -7.21 -18.96 6.87
CA SER A 158 -7.87 -20.26 6.73
C SER A 158 -6.94 -21.33 7.29
N GLY A 159 -7.44 -22.17 8.18
CA GLY A 159 -6.57 -23.12 8.88
C GLY A 159 -7.31 -24.26 9.54
N THR A 160 -6.52 -25.09 10.21
CA THR A 160 -7.00 -26.21 11.00
C THR A 160 -6.50 -26.05 12.43
N ALA A 161 -7.42 -26.05 13.37
CA ALA A 161 -7.11 -26.13 14.78
C ALA A 161 -7.26 -27.59 15.22
N HIS A 162 -6.21 -28.15 15.82
CA HIS A 162 -6.25 -29.52 16.35
C HIS A 162 -6.75 -29.47 17.78
N PHE A 163 -7.87 -30.13 18.04
CA PHE A 163 -8.47 -30.21 19.37
C PHE A 163 -8.31 -31.61 19.92
N LYS A 164 -7.78 -31.75 21.15
CA LYS A 164 -7.76 -33.02 21.87
C LYS A 164 -8.91 -33.06 22.87
N LEU A 165 -9.79 -34.03 22.65
CA LEU A 165 -10.84 -34.40 23.59
C LEU A 165 -10.57 -35.85 24.02
N LEU A 166 -10.08 -36.00 25.26
CA LEU A 166 -9.57 -37.28 25.78
C LEU A 166 -8.42 -37.82 24.90
N VAL A 167 -8.63 -38.97 24.24
CA VAL A 167 -7.63 -39.64 23.37
C VAL A 167 -7.80 -39.30 21.89
N PHE A 168 -8.80 -38.50 21.52
CA PHE A 168 -9.12 -38.18 20.13
C PHE A 168 -8.51 -36.84 19.73
N ASP A 169 -7.81 -36.81 18.59
CA ASP A 169 -7.40 -35.60 17.88
C ASP A 169 -8.46 -35.26 16.84
N ILE A 170 -9.04 -34.07 16.96
CA ILE A 170 -10.17 -33.64 16.16
C ILE A 170 -9.78 -32.35 15.43
N PRO A 171 -9.59 -32.40 14.10
CA PRO A 171 -9.27 -31.22 13.30
C PRO A 171 -10.53 -30.39 13.06
N ILE A 172 -10.49 -29.10 13.42
CA ILE A 172 -11.55 -28.14 13.13
C ILE A 172 -11.05 -27.14 12.12
N GLN A 173 -11.67 -27.15 10.95
CA GLN A 173 -11.41 -26.16 9.91
C GLN A 173 -12.04 -24.83 10.30
N PHE A 174 -11.32 -23.74 10.07
CA PHE A 174 -11.85 -22.40 10.29
C PHE A 174 -11.40 -21.46 9.18
N GLU A 175 -12.22 -20.43 8.97
CA GLU A 175 -11.94 -19.36 8.03
C GLU A 175 -12.44 -18.04 8.63
N SER A 176 -11.64 -16.99 8.53
CA SER A 176 -12.01 -15.66 8.98
C SER A 176 -11.32 -14.60 8.15
N THR A 177 -11.97 -13.46 7.94
CA THR A 177 -11.43 -12.35 7.16
C THR A 177 -11.49 -11.06 7.97
N LYS A 178 -10.42 -10.27 7.93
CA LYS A 178 -10.33 -8.93 8.52
C LYS A 178 -9.71 -7.96 7.53
N SER A 179 -10.21 -6.74 7.53
CA SER A 179 -9.70 -5.66 6.69
C SER A 179 -8.86 -4.71 7.53
N ILE A 180 -7.65 -4.41 7.07
CA ILE A 180 -6.75 -3.44 7.68
C ILE A 180 -6.29 -2.43 6.63
N SER A 181 -6.15 -1.16 7.03
CA SER A 181 -5.71 -0.07 6.15
C SER A 181 -4.21 0.16 6.32
N ILE A 182 -3.41 -0.03 5.27
CA ILE A 182 -1.97 0.31 5.32
C ILE A 182 -1.70 1.80 5.07
N LYS A 183 -2.69 2.48 4.48
CA LYS A 183 -2.60 3.89 4.10
C LYS A 183 -2.33 4.79 5.30
N ASP A 184 -3.00 4.52 6.42
CA ASP A 184 -2.86 5.33 7.64
C ASP A 184 -1.47 5.17 8.26
N GLU A 185 -0.93 3.96 8.26
CA GLU A 185 0.43 3.69 8.74
C GLU A 185 1.50 4.33 7.83
N ILE A 186 1.30 4.29 6.51
CA ILE A 186 2.16 4.98 5.54
C ILE A 186 2.11 6.50 5.78
N LYS A 187 0.93 7.09 5.93
CA LYS A 187 0.74 8.52 6.19
C LYS A 187 1.48 8.94 7.47
N LYS A 188 1.20 8.25 8.57
CA LYS A 188 1.83 8.47 9.88
C LYS A 188 3.35 8.37 9.80
N LYS A 189 3.88 7.36 9.09
CA LYS A 189 5.32 7.21 8.91
C LYS A 189 5.90 8.38 8.12
N LEU A 190 5.30 8.74 7.00
CA LEU A 190 5.79 9.82 6.14
C LEU A 190 5.79 11.16 6.89
N GLU A 191 4.72 11.48 7.61
CA GLU A 191 4.65 12.66 8.49
C GLU A 191 5.81 12.71 9.50
N SER A 192 6.10 11.58 10.15
CA SER A 192 7.19 11.48 11.12
C SER A 192 8.57 11.70 10.48
N GLU A 193 8.78 11.17 9.26
CA GLU A 193 10.05 11.29 8.55
C GLU A 193 10.26 12.70 8.00
N ILE A 194 9.21 13.37 7.51
CA ILE A 194 9.27 14.78 7.11
C ILE A 194 9.67 15.65 8.30
N GLN A 195 9.06 15.43 9.46
CA GLN A 195 9.38 16.16 10.69
C GLN A 195 10.84 15.91 11.11
N ARG A 196 11.29 14.65 11.06
CA ARG A 196 12.67 14.27 11.38
C ARG A 196 13.69 14.90 10.43
N LEU A 197 13.35 14.96 9.15
CA LEU A 197 14.24 15.48 8.11
C LEU A 197 14.17 17.00 7.97
N LYS A 198 13.28 17.69 8.69
CA LYS A 198 13.13 19.15 8.61
C LYS A 198 14.50 19.84 8.56
N PRO A 199 14.74 20.68 7.56
CA PRO A 199 16.07 21.21 7.31
C PRO A 199 16.41 22.24 8.37
N GLN A 200 17.67 22.32 8.74
CA GLN A 200 18.20 23.58 9.27
C GLN A 200 18.00 24.71 8.23
N PRO A 201 17.88 25.98 8.63
CA PRO A 201 17.28 27.10 7.87
C PRO A 201 17.85 27.46 6.47
N GLN A 202 18.76 26.69 5.87
CA GLN A 202 19.58 27.14 4.73
C GLN A 202 19.38 26.40 3.40
N LYS A 203 18.39 25.50 3.22
CA LYS A 203 18.18 24.83 1.92
C LYS A 203 16.75 24.99 1.39
N GLU A 204 16.59 25.91 0.43
CA GLU A 204 15.35 26.17 -0.33
C GLU A 204 14.72 24.89 -0.88
N ILE A 205 15.54 23.96 -1.39
CA ILE A 205 15.10 22.66 -1.95
C ILE A 205 14.19 21.89 -1.00
N ALA A 206 14.47 21.94 0.30
CA ALA A 206 13.74 21.15 1.25
C ALA A 206 12.39 21.77 1.67
N SER A 207 12.20 23.07 1.43
CA SER A 207 10.90 23.73 1.55
C SER A 207 9.94 23.32 0.42
N THR A 208 10.46 23.18 -0.80
CA THR A 208 9.74 22.67 -1.98
C THR A 208 9.34 21.20 -1.82
N ILE A 209 10.25 20.38 -1.28
CA ILE A 209 9.96 18.97 -1.00
C ILE A 209 8.90 18.86 0.11
N SER A 210 9.03 19.64 1.19
CA SER A 210 8.03 19.61 2.26
C SER A 210 6.63 20.01 1.79
N SER A 211 6.49 20.96 0.85
CA SER A 211 5.17 21.30 0.29
C SER A 211 4.64 20.19 -0.60
N SER A 212 5.49 19.57 -1.42
CA SER A 212 5.11 18.46 -2.30
C SER A 212 4.69 17.21 -1.52
N ILE A 213 5.33 16.93 -0.38
CA ILE A 213 4.90 15.80 0.48
C ILE A 213 3.66 16.18 1.30
N LYS A 214 3.50 17.45 1.68
CA LYS A 214 2.28 17.89 2.35
C LYS A 214 1.07 17.81 1.42
N SER A 215 1.19 18.28 0.18
CA SER A 215 0.14 18.12 -0.82
C SER A 215 -0.15 16.64 -1.11
N PHE A 216 0.85 15.76 -1.01
CA PHE A 216 0.62 14.32 -1.01
C PHE A 216 -0.26 13.86 0.15
N ILE A 217 0.06 14.25 1.38
CA ILE A 217 -0.73 13.88 2.56
C ILE A 217 -2.18 14.37 2.39
N ASP A 218 -2.35 15.58 1.87
CA ASP A 218 -3.68 16.14 1.58
C ASP A 218 -4.40 15.33 0.48
N THR A 219 -3.66 14.85 -0.54
CA THR A 219 -4.19 13.96 -1.60
C THR A 219 -4.60 12.59 -1.07
N LEU A 220 -3.93 12.06 -0.04
CA LEU A 220 -4.37 10.84 0.63
C LEU A 220 -5.79 11.01 1.19
N ASP A 221 -6.14 12.18 1.68
CA ASP A 221 -7.46 12.41 2.28
C ASP A 221 -8.57 12.62 1.23
N GLY A 222 -8.26 12.40 -0.06
CA GLY A 222 -9.21 12.49 -1.17
C GLY A 222 -9.33 13.89 -1.77
N ASP A 223 -8.46 14.83 -1.37
CA ASP A 223 -8.43 16.19 -1.89
C ASP A 223 -7.48 16.28 -3.10
N VAL A 224 -8.03 16.41 -4.30
CA VAL A 224 -7.33 16.38 -5.60
C VAL A 224 -7.50 17.79 -6.21
N LYS A 225 -6.56 18.51 -6.83
CA LYS A 225 -5.15 18.39 -7.23
C LYS A 225 -4.72 19.83 -7.56
N ASN A 226 -3.85 20.45 -6.78
CA ASN A 226 -3.09 21.60 -7.25
C ASN A 226 -1.61 21.28 -7.06
N LEU A 227 -0.87 21.22 -8.16
CA LEU A 227 0.58 21.25 -8.12
C LEU A 227 0.98 22.55 -7.40
N ASP A 228 1.57 22.46 -6.20
CA ASP A 228 2.15 23.61 -5.47
C ASP A 228 3.59 23.30 -5.10
N LEU A 229 4.45 23.47 -6.09
CA LEU A 229 5.88 23.44 -5.93
C LEU A 229 6.27 24.81 -5.38
N ARG A 230 6.68 24.87 -4.12
CA ARG A 230 7.26 26.11 -3.54
C ARG A 230 8.66 26.35 -4.14
N LEU A 231 8.71 26.74 -5.41
CA LEU A 231 9.93 26.93 -6.17
C LEU A 231 10.68 28.17 -5.66
N SER A 232 12.01 28.13 -5.70
CA SER A 232 12.83 29.31 -5.39
C SER A 232 12.82 30.31 -6.54
N GLY A 233 12.69 31.60 -6.23
CA GLY A 233 12.79 32.69 -7.21
C GLY A 233 11.44 33.25 -7.66
N SER A 234 11.48 34.05 -8.73
CA SER A 234 10.28 34.67 -9.28
C SER A 234 9.50 33.64 -10.11
N LYS A 235 8.20 33.52 -9.83
CA LYS A 235 7.28 32.67 -10.59
C LYS A 235 7.24 33.13 -12.05
N ILE A 236 7.57 32.22 -12.96
CA ILE A 236 7.54 32.44 -14.41
C ILE A 236 6.23 31.87 -14.97
N VAL A 237 5.86 30.66 -14.57
CA VAL A 237 4.66 29.96 -15.04
C VAL A 237 3.97 29.28 -13.86
N ASP A 238 2.64 29.35 -13.84
CA ASP A 238 1.78 28.47 -13.06
C ASP A 238 0.43 28.40 -13.74
N SER A 239 0.25 27.37 -14.56
CA SER A 239 -0.88 27.27 -15.47
C SER A 239 -1.13 25.84 -15.86
N THR A 240 -2.36 25.57 -16.33
CA THR A 240 -2.76 24.27 -16.82
C THR A 240 -2.94 24.31 -18.33
N TYR A 241 -2.32 23.37 -19.03
CA TYR A 241 -2.30 23.30 -20.49
C TYR A 241 -2.99 22.02 -20.98
N ARG A 242 -3.83 22.12 -21.99
CA ARG A 242 -4.31 20.95 -22.72
C ARG A 242 -3.36 20.65 -23.88
N VAL A 243 -2.97 19.38 -24.01
CA VAL A 243 -2.08 18.89 -25.05
C VAL A 243 -2.79 17.75 -25.80
N PRO A 244 -3.43 18.03 -26.95
CA PRO A 244 -4.10 17.01 -27.77
C PRO A 244 -3.18 15.85 -28.20
N PRO A 245 -3.73 14.71 -28.63
CA PRO A 245 -2.93 13.63 -29.22
C PRO A 245 -2.20 14.13 -30.48
N GLY A 246 -0.96 13.69 -30.67
CA GLY A 246 -0.16 13.99 -31.85
C GLY A 246 0.43 15.41 -31.86
N THR A 247 0.24 16.19 -30.79
CA THR A 247 0.68 17.59 -30.73
C THR A 247 1.55 17.85 -29.50
N TYR A 248 2.04 19.10 -29.39
CA TYR A 248 2.74 19.62 -28.23
C TYR A 248 2.21 21.02 -27.90
N ASN A 249 2.43 21.45 -26.67
CA ASN A 249 2.19 22.82 -26.20
C ASN A 249 3.48 23.35 -25.57
N TRP A 250 3.69 24.68 -25.52
CA TRP A 250 4.92 25.25 -24.98
C TRP A 250 4.71 26.60 -24.31
N VAL A 251 5.62 26.93 -23.41
CA VAL A 251 5.68 28.23 -22.75
C VAL A 251 7.09 28.78 -22.88
N SER A 252 7.20 30.01 -23.38
CA SER A 252 8.50 30.68 -23.50
C SER A 252 8.73 31.65 -22.35
N PHE A 253 9.98 31.78 -21.92
CA PHE A 253 10.41 32.78 -20.96
C PHE A 253 11.82 33.27 -21.25
N THR A 254 12.22 34.40 -20.68
CA THR A 254 13.54 35.00 -20.89
C THR A 254 14.27 35.16 -19.56
N MET A 255 15.47 34.60 -19.49
CA MET A 255 16.41 34.84 -18.39
C MET A 255 17.24 36.09 -18.69
N GLN A 256 17.19 37.09 -17.81
CA GLN A 256 17.97 38.33 -17.94
C GLN A 256 19.42 38.19 -17.48
N CYS A 257 19.75 37.08 -16.82
CA CYS A 257 20.99 36.83 -16.10
C CYS A 257 21.36 35.34 -16.23
N THR A 258 22.57 34.98 -15.81
CA THR A 258 22.88 33.58 -15.53
C THR A 258 22.30 33.20 -14.18
N GLY A 259 21.55 32.10 -14.11
CA GLY A 259 20.78 31.75 -12.93
C GLY A 259 20.30 30.30 -12.92
N THR A 260 19.44 29.98 -11.96
CA THR A 260 18.83 28.65 -11.84
C THR A 260 17.34 28.76 -12.15
N VAL A 261 16.85 27.88 -13.02
CA VAL A 261 15.42 27.68 -13.25
C VAL A 261 15.01 26.38 -12.61
N GLN A 262 13.90 26.43 -11.88
CA GLN A 262 13.26 25.27 -11.29
C GLN A 262 11.84 25.18 -11.79
N GLY A 263 11.33 23.97 -11.88
CA GLY A 263 9.93 23.76 -12.21
C GLY A 263 9.50 22.33 -12.00
N GLY A 264 8.25 22.08 -12.28
CA GLY A 264 7.70 20.74 -12.38
C GLY A 264 6.31 20.77 -12.97
N PHE A 265 5.83 19.58 -13.28
CA PHE A 265 4.58 19.40 -13.98
C PHE A 265 3.83 18.16 -13.48
N LEU A 266 2.53 18.18 -13.73
CA LEU A 266 1.59 17.11 -13.48
C LEU A 266 0.68 16.95 -14.70
N ALA A 267 0.83 15.85 -15.43
CA ALA A 267 -0.10 15.46 -16.47
C ALA A 267 -1.26 14.65 -15.89
N ASN A 268 -2.44 14.84 -16.45
CA ASN A 268 -3.62 14.01 -16.22
C ASN A 268 -4.21 13.64 -17.59
N ALA A 269 -4.64 12.39 -17.75
CA ALA A 269 -5.30 11.90 -18.95
C ALA A 269 -6.52 11.04 -18.60
N ALA A 270 -7.44 10.89 -19.56
CA ALA A 270 -8.50 9.89 -19.43
C ALA A 270 -7.97 8.46 -19.64
N LEU A 271 -6.88 8.29 -20.39
CA LEU A 271 -6.30 7.00 -20.77
C LEU A 271 -4.77 7.13 -20.85
N GLY A 272 -4.08 6.63 -19.81
CA GLY A 272 -2.62 6.61 -19.65
C GLY A 272 -2.02 7.99 -19.38
N ASP A 273 -1.34 8.20 -18.26
CA ASP A 273 -1.10 9.56 -17.76
C ASP A 273 0.22 10.20 -18.18
N ASP A 274 0.95 9.62 -19.12
CA ASP A 274 2.27 10.13 -19.47
C ASP A 274 2.25 11.38 -20.35
N ILE A 275 3.25 12.26 -20.19
CA ILE A 275 3.66 13.36 -21.07
C ILE A 275 5.20 13.32 -21.24
N ILE A 276 5.76 13.97 -22.26
CA ILE A 276 7.20 14.29 -22.28
C ILE A 276 7.38 15.79 -22.14
N VAL A 277 8.19 16.22 -21.16
CA VAL A 277 8.52 17.63 -20.94
C VAL A 277 9.99 17.89 -21.23
N TYR A 278 10.24 18.90 -22.06
CA TYR A 278 11.57 19.38 -22.43
C TYR A 278 11.80 20.79 -21.91
N LEU A 279 13.06 21.10 -21.57
CA LEU A 279 13.55 22.47 -21.41
C LEU A 279 14.61 22.74 -22.48
N LEU A 280 14.30 23.69 -23.38
CA LEU A 280 15.09 24.00 -24.57
C LEU A 280 15.45 25.49 -24.59
N ASP A 281 16.60 25.84 -25.18
CA ASP A 281 16.85 27.23 -25.60
C ASP A 281 16.20 27.51 -26.96
N GLU A 282 16.29 28.75 -27.44
CA GLU A 282 15.67 29.17 -28.70
C GLU A 282 16.13 28.37 -29.94
N ASN A 283 17.42 28.03 -30.04
CA ASN A 283 17.94 27.30 -31.19
C ASN A 283 17.48 25.84 -31.16
N GLN A 284 17.54 25.22 -29.99
CA GLN A 284 17.07 23.85 -29.79
C GLN A 284 15.55 23.75 -29.95
N PHE A 285 14.78 24.78 -29.55
CA PHE A 285 13.35 24.80 -29.79
C PHE A 285 13.01 24.82 -31.28
N LYS A 286 13.69 25.66 -32.09
CA LYS A 286 13.52 25.66 -33.56
C LYS A 286 13.85 24.30 -34.18
N GLY A 287 14.94 23.66 -33.75
CA GLY A 287 15.28 22.30 -34.17
C GLY A 287 14.18 21.29 -33.82
N PHE A 288 13.59 21.39 -32.62
CA PHE A 288 12.49 20.52 -32.18
C PHE A 288 11.24 20.70 -33.06
N GLU A 289 10.87 21.94 -33.39
CA GLU A 289 9.74 22.21 -34.29
C GLU A 289 9.96 21.62 -35.70
N ASN A 290 11.21 21.58 -36.16
CA ASN A 290 11.60 21.00 -37.44
C ASN A 290 11.76 19.47 -37.42
N GLY A 291 11.58 18.82 -36.25
CA GLY A 291 11.78 17.37 -36.09
C GLY A 291 13.26 16.94 -36.11
N GLU A 292 14.18 17.87 -35.87
CA GLU A 292 15.61 17.60 -35.79
C GLU A 292 16.00 17.01 -34.43
N ALA A 293 17.15 16.35 -34.36
CA ALA A 293 17.71 15.90 -33.09
C ALA A 293 18.24 17.11 -32.29
N VAL A 294 17.75 17.29 -31.06
CA VAL A 294 18.06 18.45 -30.21
C VAL A 294 18.76 18.06 -28.92
N SER A 295 19.64 18.93 -28.44
CA SER A 295 20.19 18.86 -27.09
C SER A 295 19.24 19.55 -26.12
N THR A 296 18.97 18.93 -24.98
CA THR A 296 17.98 19.43 -24.00
C THR A 296 18.64 19.75 -22.67
N TYR A 297 18.23 20.84 -22.01
CA TYR A 297 18.64 21.10 -20.61
C TYR A 297 17.91 20.18 -19.63
N TYR A 298 16.72 19.74 -20.00
CA TYR A 298 15.93 18.74 -19.29
C TYR A 298 15.07 17.96 -20.29
N ASN A 299 14.94 16.66 -20.07
CA ASN A 299 14.03 15.77 -20.78
C ASN A 299 13.49 14.78 -19.75
N SER A 300 12.17 14.80 -19.53
CA SER A 300 11.55 13.91 -18.55
C SER A 300 11.43 12.46 -19.03
N GLY A 301 11.59 12.20 -20.34
CA GLY A 301 11.05 11.00 -20.95
C GLY A 301 9.52 10.98 -20.84
N LYS A 302 8.92 9.81 -21.12
CA LYS A 302 7.47 9.62 -21.06
C LYS A 302 7.06 9.30 -19.62
N VAL A 303 6.59 10.30 -18.89
CA VAL A 303 6.23 10.22 -17.46
C VAL A 303 5.02 11.10 -17.15
N GLU A 304 4.25 10.75 -16.13
CA GLU A 304 3.06 11.51 -15.72
C GLU A 304 3.39 12.79 -14.96
N SER A 305 4.48 12.80 -14.20
CA SER A 305 4.93 13.96 -13.44
C SER A 305 6.44 14.07 -13.44
N GLY A 306 6.95 15.25 -13.10
CA GLY A 306 8.38 15.45 -12.95
C GLY A 306 8.74 16.84 -12.43
N THR A 307 9.95 16.96 -11.89
CA THR A 307 10.56 18.24 -11.50
C THR A 307 11.91 18.40 -12.16
N PHE A 308 12.29 19.63 -12.45
CA PHE A 308 13.59 19.94 -13.05
C PHE A 308 14.25 21.13 -12.35
N SER A 309 15.58 21.12 -12.36
CA SER A 309 16.41 22.24 -11.96
C SER A 309 17.59 22.34 -12.94
N ALA A 310 17.72 23.49 -13.60
CA ALA A 310 18.74 23.73 -14.61
C ALA A 310 19.43 25.06 -14.38
N ASN A 311 20.75 25.11 -14.58
CA ASN A 311 21.51 26.35 -14.61
C ASN A 311 21.50 26.89 -16.03
N LEU A 312 20.88 28.05 -16.24
CA LEU A 312 20.69 28.66 -17.55
C LEU A 312 21.46 29.98 -17.63
N LYS A 313 22.01 30.28 -18.81
CA LYS A 313 22.58 31.60 -19.12
C LYS A 313 21.47 32.60 -19.43
N SER A 314 21.80 33.88 -19.56
CA SER A 314 20.86 34.86 -20.11
C SER A 314 20.42 34.46 -21.52
N GLY A 315 19.12 34.47 -21.81
CA GLY A 315 18.58 34.02 -23.09
C GLY A 315 17.11 33.66 -23.03
N LYS A 316 16.55 33.28 -24.18
CA LYS A 316 15.16 32.85 -24.31
C LYS A 316 15.07 31.31 -24.28
N TYR A 317 14.14 30.80 -23.49
CA TYR A 317 13.96 29.38 -23.24
C TYR A 317 12.50 28.97 -23.36
N TYR A 318 12.29 27.67 -23.54
CA TYR A 318 11.00 27.06 -23.83
C TYR A 318 10.82 25.80 -22.97
N VAL A 319 9.72 25.74 -22.24
CA VAL A 319 9.24 24.48 -21.66
C VAL A 319 8.23 23.88 -22.63
N VAL A 320 8.56 22.72 -23.20
CA VAL A 320 7.71 22.04 -24.19
C VAL A 320 7.06 20.83 -23.53
N MET A 321 5.74 20.73 -23.62
CA MET A 321 4.93 19.61 -23.16
C MET A 321 4.43 18.84 -24.39
N SER A 322 5.08 17.72 -24.69
CA SER A 322 4.84 16.92 -25.89
C SER A 322 3.97 15.70 -25.63
N ASN A 323 2.90 15.59 -26.40
CA ASN A 323 2.03 14.41 -26.50
C ASN A 323 2.04 13.85 -27.93
N SER A 324 3.12 14.11 -28.68
CA SER A 324 3.23 13.76 -30.10
C SER A 324 3.19 12.25 -30.36
N TYR A 325 3.50 11.44 -29.35
CA TYR A 325 3.43 9.97 -29.42
C TYR A 325 2.02 9.41 -29.18
N SER A 326 1.09 10.19 -28.63
CA SER A 326 -0.28 9.72 -28.36
C SER A 326 -1.14 9.90 -29.59
N ILE A 327 -1.87 8.86 -29.97
CA ILE A 327 -2.80 8.90 -31.11
C ILE A 327 -4.27 9.05 -30.69
N PHE A 328 -4.59 8.90 -29.39
CA PHE A 328 -5.99 8.85 -28.94
C PHE A 328 -6.33 9.75 -27.75
N SER A 329 -5.39 10.05 -26.85
CA SER A 329 -5.70 10.70 -25.57
C SER A 329 -5.11 12.11 -25.46
N THR A 330 -5.96 13.07 -25.11
CA THR A 330 -5.55 14.44 -24.72
C THR A 330 -5.00 14.42 -23.29
N LYS A 331 -3.94 15.18 -23.04
CA LYS A 331 -3.37 15.40 -21.70
C LYS A 331 -3.74 16.78 -21.17
N THR A 332 -3.92 16.88 -19.86
CA THR A 332 -4.06 18.14 -19.13
C THR A 332 -2.86 18.27 -18.19
N VAL A 333 -1.96 19.19 -18.50
CA VAL A 333 -0.67 19.36 -17.83
C VAL A 333 -0.69 20.62 -16.97
N GLN A 334 -0.69 20.48 -15.64
CA GLN A 334 -0.37 21.58 -14.73
C GLN A 334 1.14 21.78 -14.76
N LEU A 335 1.61 23.01 -14.98
CA LEU A 335 3.03 23.36 -15.08
C LEU A 335 3.33 24.54 -14.17
N GLN A 336 4.35 24.39 -13.33
CA GLN A 336 4.92 25.45 -12.51
C GLN A 336 6.41 25.64 -12.81
N VAL A 337 6.82 26.88 -12.99
CA VAL A 337 8.21 27.26 -13.29
C VAL A 337 8.55 28.54 -12.55
N ALA A 338 9.74 28.60 -11.96
CA ALA A 338 10.31 29.79 -11.35
C ALA A 338 11.79 29.91 -11.72
N GLY A 339 12.29 31.15 -11.73
CA GLY A 339 13.70 31.44 -12.00
C GLY A 339 14.30 32.37 -10.95
N SER A 340 15.57 32.13 -10.63
CA SER A 340 16.36 33.01 -9.78
C SER A 340 17.65 33.42 -10.49
N CYS A 341 17.99 34.71 -10.41
CA CYS A 341 19.30 35.21 -10.79
C CYS A 341 20.29 34.98 -9.65
N ARG A 342 21.54 34.69 -9.98
CA ARG A 342 22.64 34.71 -9.00
C ARG A 342 23.24 36.09 -8.84
#